data_AF-A0A7W0H324-F1
#
_entry.id   AF-A0A7W0H324-F1
#
_cell.length_a   1.000
_cell.length_b   1.000
_cell.length_c   1.000
_cell.angle_alpha   90.00
_cell.angle_beta   90.00
_cell.angle_gamma   90.00
#
_symmetry.space_group_name_H-M   'P 1'
#
loop_
_entity.id
_entity.type
_entity.pdbx_description
1 polymer ?
#
loop_
_entity_poly.entity_id
_entity_poly.type
_entity_poly.pdbx_seq_one_letter_code
_entity_poly.pdbx_strand_id
1 'polypeptide(L)'
;LNQGVGADPPGRGALALGALLAGYASGSTGIALHHAICQTIVRTAGTPHAETNAVMLPHSARLMVLRASGALSDFAHALGDSSGDPEAAPANLARLAARCGHTRLRTLGVDGQQLTTVAEAVAAHPLLRNTPDPPDEQELLAVLRGAL
;
A
#
# COMPACT_ATOMS: atom_id res chain seq x y z
N LEU A 1 -11.48 -12.16 -39.72
CA LEU A 1 -11.04 -11.22 -38.65
C LEU A 1 -12.04 -11.19 -37.48
N ASN A 2 -12.51 -12.34 -37.00
CA ASN A 2 -13.54 -12.39 -35.95
C ASN A 2 -13.10 -13.30 -34.80
N GLN A 3 -12.02 -12.93 -34.12
CA GLN A 3 -11.76 -13.43 -32.78
C GLN A 3 -12.47 -12.45 -31.85
N GLY A 4 -13.71 -12.78 -31.48
CA GLY A 4 -14.53 -11.95 -30.59
C GLY A 4 -13.81 -11.69 -29.25
N VAL A 5 -14.20 -10.61 -28.58
CA VAL A 5 -13.78 -10.32 -27.20
C VAL A 5 -13.98 -11.59 -26.38
N GLY A 6 -12.89 -12.18 -25.90
CA GLY A 6 -12.94 -13.41 -25.10
C GLY A 6 -13.87 -13.24 -23.89
N ALA A 7 -14.46 -14.34 -23.43
CA ALA A 7 -15.37 -14.33 -22.30
C ALA A 7 -14.73 -13.62 -21.10
N ASP A 8 -15.50 -12.74 -20.45
CA ASP A 8 -15.00 -11.95 -19.33
C ASP A 8 -14.65 -12.86 -18.16
N PRO A 9 -13.42 -12.80 -17.61
CA PRO A 9 -13.08 -13.60 -16.44
C PRO A 9 -14.04 -13.28 -15.29
N PRO A 10 -14.50 -14.29 -14.54
CA PRO A 10 -15.38 -14.06 -13.40
C PRO A 10 -14.73 -13.06 -12.44
N GLY A 11 -15.50 -12.05 -12.04
CA GLY A 11 -15.06 -11.01 -11.10
C GLY A 11 -14.41 -9.77 -11.71
N ARG A 12 -14.14 -9.70 -13.03
CA ARG A 12 -13.54 -8.50 -13.63
C ARG A 12 -14.42 -7.25 -13.50
N GLY A 13 -15.73 -7.38 -13.70
CA GLY A 13 -16.67 -6.27 -13.50
C GLY A 13 -16.64 -5.72 -12.06
N ALA A 14 -16.60 -6.61 -11.06
CA ALA A 14 -16.48 -6.23 -9.65
C ALA A 14 -15.12 -5.58 -9.34
N LEU A 15 -14.03 -6.10 -9.90
CA LEU A 15 -12.70 -5.52 -9.75
C LEU A 15 -12.62 -4.12 -10.37
N ALA A 16 -13.17 -3.93 -11.57
CA ALA A 16 -13.21 -2.64 -12.24
C ALA A 16 -14.04 -1.61 -11.45
N LEU A 17 -15.20 -2.02 -10.93
CA LEU A 17 -16.00 -1.18 -10.06
C LEU A 17 -15.24 -0.83 -8.77
N GLY A 18 -14.58 -1.80 -8.13
CA GLY A 18 -13.76 -1.56 -6.95
C GLY A 18 -12.62 -0.57 -7.21
N ALA A 19 -11.93 -0.68 -8.34
CA ALA A 19 -10.90 0.27 -8.75
C ALA A 19 -11.45 1.69 -8.98
N LEU A 20 -12.63 1.80 -9.60
CA LEU A 20 -13.30 3.09 -9.81
C LEU A 20 -13.69 3.73 -8.47
N LEU A 21 -14.27 2.96 -7.55
CA LEU A 21 -14.65 3.44 -6.22
C LEU A 21 -13.44 3.84 -5.38
N ALA A 22 -12.35 3.07 -5.44
CA ALA A 22 -11.10 3.42 -4.78
C ALA A 22 -10.52 4.75 -5.33
N GLY A 23 -10.52 4.92 -6.66
CA GLY A 23 -10.12 6.17 -7.30
C GLY A 23 -11.00 7.36 -6.90
N TYR A 24 -12.32 7.18 -6.82
CA TYR A 24 -13.23 8.21 -6.32
C TYR A 24 -12.97 8.56 -4.85
N ALA A 25 -12.76 7.56 -3.99
CA ALA A 25 -12.45 7.78 -2.58
C ALA A 25 -11.14 8.56 -2.41
N SER A 26 -10.05 8.13 -3.06
CA SER A 26 -8.77 8.86 -3.00
C SER A 26 -8.84 10.25 -3.64
N GLY A 27 -9.63 10.43 -4.71
CA GLY A 27 -9.85 11.74 -5.32
C GLY A 27 -10.62 12.71 -4.42
N SER A 28 -11.54 12.20 -3.59
CA SER A 28 -12.39 13.01 -2.71
C SER A 28 -11.77 13.28 -1.34
N THR A 29 -10.96 12.36 -0.79
CA THR A 29 -10.31 12.51 0.53
C THR A 29 -8.83 12.87 0.46
N GLY A 30 -8.21 12.70 -0.71
CA GLY A 30 -6.78 12.85 -0.91
C GLY A 30 -5.98 11.60 -0.55
N ILE A 31 -4.67 11.79 -0.40
CA ILE A 31 -3.69 10.74 -0.11
C ILE A 31 -2.74 11.19 1.01
N ALA A 32 -2.10 10.23 1.67
CA ALA A 32 -1.25 10.44 2.84
C ALA A 32 0.02 9.57 2.79
N LEU A 33 0.48 9.10 3.95
CA LEU A 33 1.71 8.32 4.16
C LEU A 33 1.97 7.22 3.12
N HIS A 34 0.98 6.36 2.82
CA HIS A 34 1.17 5.23 1.89
C HIS A 34 1.66 5.70 0.51
N HIS A 35 1.03 6.73 -0.05
CA HIS A 35 1.42 7.25 -1.35
C HIS A 35 2.73 8.04 -1.28
N ALA A 36 3.00 8.75 -0.18
CA ALA A 36 4.28 9.44 0.01
C ALA A 36 5.46 8.45 -0.04
N ILE A 37 5.32 7.30 0.62
CA ILE A 37 6.30 6.22 0.57
C ILE A 37 6.43 5.66 -0.85
N CYS A 38 5.32 5.23 -1.46
CA CYS A 38 5.34 4.56 -2.76
C CYS A 38 5.88 5.46 -3.88
N GLN A 39 5.43 6.71 -3.95
CA GLN A 39 5.91 7.69 -4.94
C GLN A 39 7.41 7.98 -4.78
N THR A 40 7.91 7.99 -3.54
CA THR A 40 9.33 8.19 -3.27
C THR A 40 10.16 6.97 -3.67
N ILE A 41 9.70 5.75 -3.37
CA ILE A 41 10.37 4.52 -3.84
C ILE A 41 10.43 4.49 -5.37
N VAL A 42 9.30 4.73 -6.05
CA VAL A 42 9.23 4.74 -7.53
C VAL A 42 10.20 5.77 -8.11
N ARG A 43 10.25 6.98 -7.54
CA ARG A 43 11.16 8.04 -7.99
C ARG A 43 12.63 7.71 -7.75
N THR A 44 12.96 7.09 -6.62
CA THR A 44 14.36 6.80 -6.23
C THR A 44 14.92 5.56 -6.91
N ALA A 45 14.11 4.49 -7.02
CA ALA A 45 14.55 3.18 -7.49
C ALA A 45 14.00 2.79 -8.87
N GLY A 46 13.14 3.61 -9.48
CA GLY A 46 12.59 3.34 -10.82
C GLY A 46 11.65 2.13 -10.88
N THR A 47 11.01 1.78 -9.76
CA THR A 47 10.15 0.60 -9.66
C THR A 47 8.79 0.79 -10.35
N PRO A 48 8.14 -0.29 -10.80
CA PRO A 48 6.76 -0.23 -11.29
C PRO A 48 5.77 0.22 -10.21
N HIS A 49 4.90 1.20 -10.55
CA HIS A 49 4.03 1.85 -9.57
C HIS A 49 3.06 0.89 -8.87
N ALA A 50 2.33 0.05 -9.61
CA ALA A 50 1.31 -0.83 -9.03
C ALA A 50 1.92 -1.87 -8.09
N GLU A 51 3.05 -2.45 -8.48
CA GLU A 51 3.77 -3.48 -7.75
C GLU A 51 4.41 -2.90 -6.49
N THR A 52 4.94 -1.68 -6.54
CA THR A 52 5.42 -0.98 -5.33
C THR A 52 4.29 -0.74 -4.34
N ASN A 53 3.12 -0.27 -4.80
CA ASN A 53 1.97 -0.09 -3.91
C ASN A 53 1.53 -1.43 -3.30
N ALA A 54 1.47 -2.50 -4.10
CA ALA A 54 1.09 -3.84 -3.63
C ALA A 54 2.05 -4.38 -2.55
N VAL A 55 3.37 -4.25 -2.76
CA VAL A 55 4.37 -4.62 -1.74
C VAL A 55 4.20 -3.80 -0.48
N MET A 56 4.09 -2.48 -0.59
CA MET A 56 4.14 -1.57 0.56
C MET A 56 2.85 -1.51 1.38
N LEU A 57 1.70 -1.82 0.79
CA LEU A 57 0.39 -1.69 1.43
C LEU A 57 0.31 -2.35 2.82
N PRO A 58 0.67 -3.65 3.01
CA PRO A 58 0.66 -4.27 4.34
C PRO A 58 1.59 -3.58 5.35
N HIS A 59 2.75 -3.08 4.91
CA HIS A 59 3.72 -2.43 5.78
C HIS A 59 3.26 -1.03 6.22
N SER A 60 2.70 -0.25 5.31
CA SER A 60 2.12 1.05 5.65
C SER A 60 0.84 0.92 6.49
N ALA A 61 0.03 -0.14 6.27
CA ALA A 61 -1.14 -0.42 7.11
C ALA A 61 -0.72 -0.71 8.55
N ARG A 62 0.42 -1.40 8.76
CA ARG A 62 0.97 -1.65 10.10
C ARG A 62 1.24 -0.35 10.86
N LEU A 63 1.83 0.66 10.22
CA LEU A 63 2.05 1.96 10.87
C LEU A 63 0.73 2.61 11.29
N MET A 64 -0.35 2.36 10.54
CA MET A 64 -1.64 2.97 10.78
C MET A 64 -2.49 2.27 11.85
N VAL A 65 -2.09 1.09 12.34
CA VAL A 65 -2.90 0.33 13.32
C VAL A 65 -3.21 1.16 14.56
N LEU A 66 -2.21 1.80 15.16
CA LEU A 66 -2.41 2.64 16.35
C LEU A 66 -2.84 4.07 16.00
N ARG A 67 -2.51 4.54 14.79
CA ARG A 67 -2.77 5.92 14.33
C ARG A 67 -4.20 6.12 13.83
N ALA A 68 -4.85 5.05 13.36
CA ALA A 68 -6.19 5.07 12.78
C ALA A 68 -6.93 3.73 13.03
N SER A 69 -6.91 3.24 14.28
CA SER A 69 -7.42 1.92 14.67
C SER A 69 -8.85 1.64 14.19
N GLY A 70 -9.77 2.60 14.31
CA GLY A 70 -11.15 2.44 13.83
C GLY A 70 -11.21 2.15 12.33
N ALA A 71 -10.50 2.95 11.52
CA ALA A 71 -10.45 2.75 10.07
C ALA A 71 -9.76 1.43 9.68
N LEU A 72 -8.76 0.99 10.44
CA LEU A 72 -8.08 -0.28 10.20
C LEU A 72 -8.95 -1.48 10.60
N SER A 73 -9.80 -1.34 11.61
CA SER A 73 -10.82 -2.33 11.97
C SER A 73 -11.87 -2.48 10.86
N ASP A 74 -12.41 -1.35 10.35
CA ASP A 74 -13.33 -1.36 9.21
C ASP A 74 -12.67 -1.97 7.97
N PHE A 75 -11.38 -1.67 7.73
CA PHE A 75 -10.65 -2.24 6.61
C PHE A 75 -10.42 -3.75 6.78
N ALA A 76 -10.08 -4.22 7.98
CA ALA A 76 -9.99 -5.65 8.28
C ALA A 76 -11.33 -6.36 8.00
N HIS A 77 -12.44 -5.75 8.39
CA HIS A 77 -13.78 -6.26 8.11
C HIS A 77 -14.06 -6.37 6.60
N ALA A 78 -13.72 -5.33 5.83
CA ALA A 78 -13.85 -5.35 4.38
C ALA A 78 -12.96 -6.42 3.71
N LEU A 79 -11.85 -6.81 4.35
CA LEU A 79 -10.97 -7.90 3.92
C LEU A 79 -11.47 -9.29 4.37
N GLY A 80 -12.64 -9.37 5.01
CA GLY A 80 -13.28 -10.62 5.43
C GLY A 80 -12.99 -11.02 6.88
N ASP A 81 -12.45 -10.13 7.71
CA ASP A 81 -12.15 -10.40 9.12
C ASP A 81 -13.23 -9.83 10.06
N SER A 82 -14.01 -10.70 10.70
CA SER A 82 -15.10 -10.29 11.58
C SER A 82 -14.67 -10.06 13.05
N SER A 83 -13.39 -10.11 13.37
CA SER A 83 -12.91 -9.97 14.77
C SER A 83 -13.03 -8.54 15.31
N GLY A 84 -13.03 -7.54 14.43
CA GLY A 84 -12.90 -6.14 14.81
C GLY A 84 -11.48 -5.73 15.21
N ASP A 85 -10.49 -6.62 15.09
CA ASP A 85 -9.09 -6.35 15.43
C ASP A 85 -8.40 -5.55 14.30
N PRO A 86 -7.93 -4.31 14.55
CA PRO A 86 -7.19 -3.55 13.54
C PRO A 86 -5.85 -4.19 13.14
N GLU A 87 -5.24 -5.02 13.99
CA GLU A 87 -4.00 -5.76 13.65
C GLU A 87 -4.24 -6.84 12.59
N ALA A 88 -5.50 -7.22 12.34
CA ALA A 88 -5.83 -8.19 11.30
C ALA A 88 -5.64 -7.61 9.88
N ALA A 89 -5.81 -6.29 9.68
CA ALA A 89 -5.75 -5.70 8.34
C ALA A 89 -4.37 -5.85 7.68
N PRO A 90 -3.23 -5.51 8.33
CA PRO A 90 -1.90 -5.73 7.75
C PRO A 90 -1.64 -7.19 7.36
N ALA A 91 -2.08 -8.15 8.19
CA ALA A 91 -1.89 -9.57 7.92
C ALA A 91 -2.72 -10.06 6.72
N ASN A 92 -3.97 -9.60 6.60
CA ASN A 92 -4.85 -9.94 5.48
C ASN A 92 -4.39 -9.30 4.17
N LEU A 93 -3.87 -8.07 4.22
CA LEU A 93 -3.21 -7.42 3.09
C LEU A 93 -1.95 -8.17 2.65
N ALA A 94 -1.13 -8.64 3.59
CA ALA A 94 0.06 -9.42 3.26
C ALA A 94 -0.30 -10.74 2.56
N ARG A 95 -1.38 -11.42 3.00
CA ARG A 95 -1.91 -12.61 2.31
C ARG A 95 -2.40 -12.29 0.90
N LEU A 96 -3.10 -11.17 0.70
CA LEU A 96 -3.56 -10.74 -0.62
C LEU A 96 -2.38 -10.40 -1.55
N ALA A 97 -1.40 -9.65 -1.06
CA ALA A 97 -0.20 -9.28 -1.82
C ALA A 97 0.61 -10.51 -2.24
N ALA A 98 0.72 -11.52 -1.35
CA ALA A 98 1.34 -12.81 -1.65
C ALA A 98 0.61 -13.59 -2.76
N ARG A 99 -0.73 -13.58 -2.77
CA ARG A 99 -1.52 -14.20 -3.85
C ARG A 99 -1.28 -13.54 -5.21
N CYS A 100 -0.92 -12.26 -5.22
CA CYS A 100 -0.56 -11.51 -6.43
C CYS A 100 0.93 -11.61 -6.78
N GLY A 101 1.77 -12.24 -5.94
CA GLY A 101 3.21 -12.37 -6.18
C GLY A 101 4.04 -11.13 -5.82
N HIS A 102 3.48 -10.15 -5.10
CA HIS A 102 4.15 -8.89 -4.77
C HIS A 102 4.40 -8.80 -3.27
N THR A 103 5.57 -9.26 -2.81
CA THR A 103 5.86 -9.36 -1.36
C THR A 103 7.11 -8.65 -0.88
N ARG A 104 8.03 -8.29 -1.79
CA ARG A 104 9.35 -7.74 -1.41
C ARG A 104 9.79 -6.67 -2.40
N LEU A 105 10.39 -5.59 -1.91
CA LEU A 105 10.94 -4.53 -2.75
C LEU A 105 12.17 -5.00 -3.53
N ARG A 106 12.96 -5.94 -2.99
CA ARG A 106 14.11 -6.53 -3.71
C ARG A 106 13.72 -7.17 -5.04
N THR A 107 12.53 -7.78 -5.14
CA THR A 107 12.09 -8.39 -6.40
C THR A 107 11.72 -7.35 -7.46
N LEU A 108 11.60 -6.08 -7.06
CA LEU A 108 11.37 -4.94 -7.95
C LEU A 108 12.66 -4.17 -8.27
N GLY A 109 13.81 -4.61 -7.75
CA GLY A 109 15.11 -4.00 -8.00
C GLY A 109 15.56 -2.93 -6.99
N VAL A 110 14.87 -2.81 -5.84
CA VAL A 110 15.30 -1.88 -4.79
C VAL A 110 16.54 -2.41 -4.07
N ASP A 111 17.58 -1.56 -3.97
CA ASP A 111 18.77 -1.82 -3.18
C ASP A 111 18.57 -1.35 -1.73
N GLY A 112 19.00 -2.17 -0.77
CA GLY A 112 18.99 -1.84 0.66
C GLY A 112 19.78 -0.57 1.00
N GLN A 113 20.79 -0.21 0.20
CA GLN A 113 21.55 1.04 0.39
C GLN A 113 20.71 2.29 0.11
N GLN A 114 19.63 2.19 -0.65
CA GLN A 114 18.76 3.33 -0.98
C GLN A 114 17.75 3.65 0.13
N LEU A 115 17.54 2.75 1.10
CA LEU A 115 16.44 2.86 2.05
C LEU A 115 16.54 4.08 2.97
N THR A 116 17.74 4.44 3.41
CA THR A 116 17.94 5.64 4.24
C THR A 116 17.52 6.89 3.48
N THR A 117 17.98 7.06 2.24
CA THR A 117 17.59 8.19 1.39
C THR A 117 16.08 8.22 1.11
N VAL A 118 15.44 7.05 0.95
CA VAL A 118 13.98 6.97 0.80
C VAL A 118 13.29 7.41 2.09
N ALA A 119 13.74 6.96 3.27
CA ALA A 119 13.15 7.33 4.56
C ALA A 119 13.25 8.84 4.81
N GLU A 120 14.44 9.43 4.62
CA GLU A 120 14.67 10.87 4.74
C GLU A 120 13.75 11.67 3.80
N ALA A 121 13.65 11.26 2.54
CA ALA A 121 12.82 11.93 1.55
C ALA A 121 11.32 11.80 1.85
N VAL A 122 10.88 10.68 2.43
CA VAL A 122 9.50 10.51 2.89
C VAL A 122 9.23 11.39 4.11
N ALA A 123 10.15 11.46 5.08
CA ALA A 123 10.01 12.29 6.28
C ALA A 123 9.83 13.77 5.92
N ALA A 124 10.48 14.24 4.85
CA ALA A 124 10.31 15.59 4.31
C ALA A 124 9.12 15.77 3.35
N HIS A 125 8.38 14.70 3.03
CA HIS A 125 7.35 14.74 2.00
C HIS A 125 6.10 15.50 2.49
N PRO A 126 5.58 16.50 1.74
CA PRO A 126 4.47 17.33 2.22
C PRO A 126 3.19 16.56 2.59
N LEU A 127 2.96 15.40 1.95
CA LEU A 127 1.79 14.55 2.23
C LEU A 127 1.80 13.94 3.64
N LEU A 128 2.94 13.89 4.35
CA LEU A 128 2.97 13.37 5.71
C LEU A 128 2.05 14.15 6.65
N ARG A 129 1.83 15.45 6.40
CA ARG A 129 0.90 16.29 7.18
C ARG A 129 -0.54 15.77 7.20
N ASN A 130 -0.91 14.92 6.25
CA ASN A 130 -2.25 14.30 6.16
C ASN A 130 -2.35 13.00 6.98
N THR A 131 -1.28 12.62 7.70
CA THR A 131 -1.21 11.40 8.49
C THR A 131 -1.33 11.74 9.97
N PRO A 132 -2.29 11.16 10.72
CA PRO A 132 -2.33 11.28 12.17
C PRO A 132 -1.04 10.76 12.79
N ASP A 133 -0.43 11.53 13.69
CA ASP A 133 0.83 11.18 14.37
C ASP A 133 1.90 10.67 13.38
N PRO A 134 2.35 11.52 12.43
CA PRO A 134 3.15 11.07 11.30
C PRO A 134 4.45 10.41 11.77
N PRO A 135 4.86 9.27 11.17
CA PRO A 135 6.05 8.54 11.59
C PRO A 135 7.31 9.36 11.35
N ASP A 136 8.30 9.17 12.22
CA ASP A 136 9.63 9.74 12.02
C ASP A 136 10.46 8.92 11.01
N GLU A 137 11.67 9.41 10.71
CA GLU A 137 12.59 8.75 9.79
C GLU A 137 12.98 7.33 10.24
N GLN A 138 13.12 7.10 11.56
CA GLN A 138 13.53 5.80 12.09
C GLN A 138 12.41 4.76 11.92
N GLU A 139 11.16 5.15 12.19
CA GLU A 139 9.98 4.33 11.92
C GLU A 139 9.83 4.01 10.43
N LEU A 140 10.00 5.03 9.57
CA LEU A 140 9.97 4.86 8.11
C LEU A 140 11.05 3.89 7.62
N LEU A 141 12.28 4.01 8.13
CA LEU A 141 13.39 3.13 7.78
C LEU A 141 13.12 1.68 8.24
N ALA A 142 12.55 1.49 9.43
CA ALA A 142 12.17 0.17 9.93
C ALA A 142 11.13 -0.50 9.02
N VAL A 143 10.14 0.26 8.55
CA VAL A 143 9.12 -0.20 7.62
C VAL A 143 9.71 -0.58 6.27
N LEU A 144 10.58 0.26 5.71
CA LEU A 144 11.27 -0.01 4.45
C LEU A 144 12.15 -1.26 4.53
N ARG A 145 12.86 -1.46 5.64
CA ARG A 145 13.66 -2.68 5.88
C ARG A 145 12.78 -3.92 6.00
N GLY A 146 11.61 -3.80 6.60
CA GLY A 146 10.63 -4.88 6.67
C GLY A 146 10.04 -5.27 5.31
N ALA A 147 9.97 -4.32 4.37
CA ALA A 147 9.45 -4.51 3.02
C ALA A 147 10.50 -4.93 1.98
N LEU A 148 11.80 -4.78 2.29
CA LEU A 148 12.90 -5.17 1.41
C LEU A 148 12.84 -6.68 1.09
#